data_AF-A0AAD7SNB8-F1
#
_entry.id   AF-A0AAD7SNB8-F1
#
_cell.length_a   1.000
_cell.length_b   1.000
_cell.length_c   1.000
_cell.angle_alpha   90.00
_cell.angle_beta   90.00
_cell.angle_gamma   90.00
#
_symmetry.space_group_name_H-M   'P 1'
#
loop_
_entity.id
_entity.type
_entity.pdbx_description
1 polymer ?
#
loop_
_entity_poly.entity_id
_entity_poly.type
_entity_poly.pdbx_seq_one_letter_code
_entity_poly.pdbx_strand_id
1 'polypeptide(L)'
;MILAANLRRACLLSCRFTKVFGVRLRERQNLRCIMVDSQYYLPNDIGISPLDCAEAFRQLSSKEQLYAHYLSRAAWYGGLVVLLQTSPESASIYVLLQKLFRRQPPAELESVATAAGLSPEEYQAFLVYAAGLYANMGNYKSFGDTKFIPNLPKEKLKALVWQSQAFQDDSKEMEALWNSCACLLYSLEDKQKQLGLGDKGITTYFSGNCCLEDAELAQKFLDSKNLSAYNTRLFKEEGAEGKRCYQVRLASAEKKDSSVDGEGETRCGRYEFGDAVFQVQRGDYAPLMKKVSDNLAKAKTYAANESQQRMLEEYARSFTYGSVDAHKEGSRYWIKDKGPIVESYIGFIESYRDPFGSRGV
;
A
#
# COMPACT_ATOMS: atom_id res chain seq x y z
N MET A 1 -16.01 -10.34 -32.17
CA MET A 1 -16.80 -9.85 -33.31
C MET A 1 -16.28 -8.45 -33.66
N ILE A 2 -15.59 -8.34 -34.80
CA ILE A 2 -15.41 -7.18 -35.70
C ILE A 2 -15.31 -5.80 -35.02
N LEU A 3 -14.17 -5.10 -34.99
CA LEU A 3 -13.62 -4.35 -36.13
C LEU A 3 -12.25 -3.75 -35.73
N ALA A 4 -11.23 -3.87 -36.59
CA ALA A 4 -10.23 -2.84 -36.93
C ALA A 4 -8.93 -3.50 -37.44
N ALA A 5 -8.84 -3.63 -38.76
CA ALA A 5 -7.63 -3.97 -39.51
C ALA A 5 -7.28 -2.81 -40.46
N ASN A 6 -5.99 -2.72 -40.80
CA ASN A 6 -5.33 -1.84 -41.79
C ASN A 6 -5.02 -0.41 -41.29
N LEU A 7 -3.82 0.15 -41.45
CA LEU A 7 -2.94 0.13 -42.62
C LEU A 7 -1.44 -0.13 -42.31
N ARG A 8 -0.78 -0.88 -43.21
CA ARG A 8 0.67 -0.89 -43.44
C ARG A 8 0.99 -0.14 -44.74
N ARG A 9 2.26 0.31 -44.83
CA ARG A 9 3.10 0.69 -45.99
C ARG A 9 3.15 2.18 -46.37
N ALA A 10 4.31 2.78 -46.13
CA ALA A 10 5.21 3.20 -47.21
C ALA A 10 6.65 3.35 -46.67
N CYS A 11 7.55 2.51 -47.17
CA CYS A 11 8.99 2.60 -46.99
C CYS A 11 9.57 2.37 -48.39
N LEU A 12 10.34 3.32 -48.94
CA LEU A 12 11.40 3.11 -49.94
C LEU A 12 11.98 4.47 -50.40
N LEU A 13 13.29 4.43 -50.69
CA LEU A 13 14.19 5.43 -51.29
C LEU A 13 14.62 6.57 -50.34
N SER A 14 15.90 6.84 -50.07
CA SER A 14 17.06 6.78 -50.96
C SER A 14 18.35 6.54 -50.15
N CYS A 15 19.21 5.65 -50.66
CA CYS A 15 20.55 5.39 -50.17
C CYS A 15 21.53 5.76 -51.29
N ARG A 16 22.36 6.79 -51.08
CA ARG A 16 23.68 7.03 -51.73
C ARG A 16 24.20 8.41 -51.29
N PHE A 17 25.28 8.43 -50.53
CA PHE A 17 26.52 9.15 -50.86
C PHE A 17 27.54 8.96 -49.72
N THR A 18 28.53 8.12 -49.97
CA THR A 18 29.83 8.12 -49.30
C THR A 18 30.58 9.41 -49.64
N LYS A 19 31.05 10.15 -48.62
CA LYS A 19 32.33 10.85 -48.70
C LYS A 19 32.90 11.17 -47.31
N VAL A 20 34.05 10.55 -47.09
CA VAL A 20 35.11 10.79 -46.12
C VAL A 20 35.34 12.28 -45.86
N PHE A 21 35.34 12.71 -44.59
CA PHE A 21 36.28 13.69 -44.05
C PHE A 21 36.36 13.54 -42.53
N GLY A 22 37.56 13.21 -42.04
CA GLY A 22 37.84 13.11 -40.61
C GLY A 22 37.89 14.48 -39.95
N VAL A 23 37.19 14.62 -38.82
CA VAL A 23 37.34 15.74 -37.89
C VAL A 23 37.29 15.17 -36.47
N ARG A 24 38.30 15.56 -35.69
CA ARG A 24 38.56 15.23 -34.28
C ARG A 24 37.30 15.13 -33.41
N LEU A 25 37.02 13.93 -32.90
CA LEU A 25 36.12 13.74 -31.76
C LEU A 25 36.85 14.19 -30.49
N ARG A 26 36.49 15.38 -29.98
CA ARG A 26 36.63 15.67 -28.56
C ARG A 26 35.59 14.82 -27.83
N GLU A 27 36.04 14.01 -26.88
CA GLU A 27 35.17 13.36 -25.90
C GLU A 27 34.45 14.44 -25.08
N ARG A 28 33.27 14.85 -25.55
CA ARG A 28 32.25 15.37 -24.64
C ARG A 28 31.68 14.15 -23.94
N GLN A 29 32.01 13.98 -22.66
CA GLN A 29 31.22 13.18 -21.76
C GLN A 29 29.78 13.70 -21.85
N ASN A 30 28.93 12.98 -22.58
CA ASN A 30 27.49 13.11 -22.49
C ASN A 30 27.12 12.67 -21.06
N LEU A 31 27.06 13.63 -20.14
CA LEU A 31 26.08 13.59 -19.06
C LEU A 31 24.71 13.54 -19.74
N ARG A 32 24.30 12.34 -20.19
CA ARG A 32 22.90 12.07 -20.45
C ARG A 32 22.23 12.29 -19.10
N CYS A 33 21.55 13.42 -18.97
CA CYS A 33 20.48 13.55 -18.00
C CYS A 33 19.57 12.35 -18.27
N ILE A 34 19.65 11.32 -17.42
CA ILE A 34 18.77 10.15 -17.53
C ILE A 34 17.40 10.70 -17.18
N MET A 35 16.68 11.17 -18.20
CA MET A 35 15.28 11.55 -18.04
C MET A 35 14.56 10.27 -17.61
N VAL A 36 13.96 10.31 -16.43
CA VAL A 36 13.10 9.24 -15.95
C VAL A 36 11.97 9.11 -16.96
N ASP A 37 11.65 7.88 -17.37
CA ASP A 37 10.51 7.63 -18.25
C ASP A 37 9.22 8.14 -17.56
N SER A 38 8.38 8.86 -18.31
CA SER A 38 7.14 9.46 -17.80
C SER A 38 6.14 8.45 -17.26
N GLN A 39 6.33 7.17 -17.55
CA GLN A 39 5.60 6.09 -16.90
C GLN A 39 5.82 6.01 -15.38
N TYR A 40 7.02 6.37 -14.89
CA TYR A 40 7.47 6.16 -13.51
C TYR A 40 7.55 7.43 -12.66
N TYR A 41 6.93 8.52 -13.10
CA TYR A 41 6.65 9.66 -12.24
C TYR A 41 5.23 10.17 -12.45
N LEU A 42 4.80 11.09 -11.59
CA LEU A 42 3.52 11.79 -11.71
C LEU A 42 3.79 13.21 -12.24
N PRO A 43 3.09 13.66 -13.29
CA PRO A 43 3.39 14.94 -13.92
C PRO A 43 2.95 16.10 -13.01
N ASN A 44 3.65 17.24 -13.09
CA ASN A 44 3.42 18.38 -12.19
C ASN A 44 2.02 18.99 -12.32
N ASP A 45 1.41 18.85 -13.50
CA ASP A 45 0.08 19.32 -13.87
C ASP A 45 -1.01 18.25 -13.68
N ILE A 46 -0.73 17.18 -12.92
CA ILE A 46 -1.73 16.15 -12.61
C ILE A 46 -2.99 16.76 -11.98
N GLY A 47 -4.15 16.35 -12.48
CA GLY A 47 -5.44 16.86 -12.00
C GLY A 47 -5.71 16.44 -10.56
N ILE A 48 -6.15 17.39 -9.74
CA ILE A 48 -6.60 17.17 -8.35
C ILE A 48 -8.04 17.67 -8.26
N SER A 49 -8.93 16.83 -7.69
CA SER A 49 -10.34 17.19 -7.49
C SER A 49 -10.71 16.96 -6.02
N PRO A 50 -11.19 17.98 -5.29
CA PRO A 50 -11.67 17.80 -3.93
C PRO A 50 -13.02 17.07 -3.94
N LEU A 51 -13.20 16.13 -3.01
CA LEU A 51 -14.48 15.48 -2.78
C LEU A 51 -15.39 16.43 -1.98
N ASP A 52 -16.53 16.83 -2.55
CA ASP A 52 -17.53 17.61 -1.82
C ASP A 52 -18.54 16.68 -1.14
N CYS A 53 -18.55 16.73 0.19
CA CYS A 53 -19.54 16.06 1.03
C CYS A 53 -20.14 17.02 2.07
N ALA A 54 -19.98 18.34 1.90
CA ALA A 54 -20.33 19.32 2.94
C ALA A 54 -21.84 19.39 3.15
N GLU A 55 -22.63 19.38 2.08
CA GLU A 55 -24.09 19.40 2.17
C GLU A 55 -24.63 18.11 2.79
N ALA A 56 -24.19 16.94 2.31
CA ALA A 56 -24.58 15.65 2.86
C ALA A 56 -24.26 15.54 4.36
N PHE A 57 -23.06 15.97 4.78
CA PHE A 57 -22.66 15.93 6.19
C PHE A 57 -23.48 16.86 7.09
N ARG A 58 -23.88 18.04 6.59
CA ARG A 58 -24.73 18.99 7.34
C ARG A 58 -26.14 18.45 7.60
N GLN A 59 -26.63 17.55 6.76
CA GLN A 59 -27.96 16.95 6.90
C GLN A 59 -27.98 15.81 7.94
N LEU A 60 -26.83 15.31 8.37
CA LEU A 60 -26.73 14.28 9.40
C LEU A 60 -27.12 14.83 10.79
N SER A 61 -27.86 14.05 11.55
CA SER A 61 -28.03 14.30 12.98
C SER A 61 -26.71 14.17 13.75
N SER A 62 -26.62 14.73 14.95
CA SER A 62 -25.41 14.62 15.78
C SER A 62 -25.02 13.16 16.08
N LYS A 63 -26.00 12.25 16.17
CA LYS A 63 -25.77 10.81 16.35
C LYS A 63 -25.13 10.20 15.11
N GLU A 64 -25.66 10.50 13.92
CA GLU A 64 -25.12 10.01 12.65
C GLU A 64 -23.74 10.60 12.33
N GLN A 65 -23.48 11.86 12.70
CA GLN A 65 -22.16 12.47 12.60
C GLN A 65 -21.13 11.73 13.47
N LEU A 66 -21.49 11.35 14.70
CA LEU A 66 -20.61 10.56 15.58
C LEU A 66 -20.40 9.14 15.06
N TYR A 67 -21.45 8.51 14.51
CA TYR A 67 -21.35 7.22 13.83
C TYR A 67 -20.37 7.30 12.65
N ALA A 68 -20.57 8.25 11.74
CA ALA A 68 -19.69 8.50 10.59
C ALA A 68 -18.26 8.87 11.02
N HIS A 69 -18.08 9.63 12.10
CA HIS A 69 -16.77 9.99 12.64
C HIS A 69 -15.96 8.75 13.03
N TYR A 70 -16.53 7.87 13.85
CA TYR A 70 -15.80 6.69 14.32
C TYR A 70 -15.58 5.66 13.21
N LEU A 71 -16.53 5.50 12.29
CA LEU A 71 -16.32 4.70 11.07
C LEU A 71 -15.19 5.25 10.21
N SER A 72 -15.18 6.56 9.97
CA SER A 72 -14.10 7.22 9.20
C SER A 72 -12.75 7.02 9.87
N ARG A 73 -12.67 7.14 11.20
CA ARG A 73 -11.42 6.87 11.94
C ARG A 73 -10.97 5.42 11.78
N ALA A 74 -11.89 4.46 11.88
CA ALA A 74 -11.59 3.05 11.66
C ALA A 74 -11.05 2.83 10.24
N ALA A 75 -11.70 3.39 9.22
CA ALA A 75 -11.27 3.30 7.83
C ALA A 75 -9.87 3.91 7.61
N TRP A 76 -9.60 5.12 8.11
CA TRP A 76 -8.29 5.77 7.95
C TRP A 76 -7.17 5.01 8.68
N TYR A 77 -7.41 4.47 9.88
CA TYR A 77 -6.42 3.62 10.55
C TYR A 77 -6.20 2.30 9.80
N GLY A 78 -7.26 1.69 9.26
CA GLY A 78 -7.18 0.50 8.42
C GLY A 78 -6.40 0.75 7.13
N GLY A 79 -6.60 1.90 6.49
CA GLY A 79 -5.90 2.29 5.26
C GLY A 79 -4.39 2.40 5.42
N LEU A 80 -3.87 2.65 6.63
CA LEU A 80 -2.42 2.64 6.89
C LEU A 80 -1.80 1.24 6.72
N VAL A 81 -2.60 0.16 6.79
CA VAL A 81 -2.12 -1.21 6.51
C VAL A 81 -1.70 -1.35 5.06
N VAL A 82 -2.35 -0.61 4.14
CA VAL A 82 -2.06 -0.67 2.70
C VAL A 82 -0.63 -0.23 2.39
N LEU A 83 -0.03 0.64 3.20
CA LEU A 83 1.40 0.98 3.12
C LEU A 83 2.27 -0.27 3.26
N LEU A 84 1.91 -1.16 4.20
CA LEU A 84 2.62 -2.40 4.49
C LEU A 84 2.30 -3.51 3.47
N GLN A 85 1.15 -3.43 2.79
CA GLN A 85 0.75 -4.34 1.70
C GLN A 85 1.25 -3.89 0.31
N THR A 86 1.81 -2.68 0.18
CA THR A 86 2.27 -2.15 -1.11
C THR A 86 3.76 -2.43 -1.37
N SER A 87 4.66 -1.93 -0.53
CA SER A 87 6.11 -2.10 -0.73
C SER A 87 6.88 -2.00 0.60
N PRO A 88 8.09 -2.58 0.70
CA PRO A 88 8.90 -2.51 1.92
C PRO A 88 9.17 -1.07 2.40
N GLU A 89 9.30 -0.13 1.47
CA GLU A 89 9.68 1.26 1.74
C GLU A 89 8.47 2.20 1.98
N SER A 90 7.26 1.83 1.54
CA SER A 90 6.09 2.72 1.55
C SER A 90 5.79 3.32 2.93
N ALA A 91 5.82 2.50 3.99
CA ALA A 91 5.57 2.98 5.36
C ALA A 91 6.64 3.98 5.83
N SER A 92 7.91 3.73 5.53
CA SER A 92 9.01 4.63 5.91
C SER A 92 8.93 5.97 5.18
N ILE A 93 8.58 5.94 3.88
CA ILE A 93 8.37 7.16 3.10
C ILE A 93 7.18 7.95 3.66
N TYR A 94 6.06 7.28 3.96
CA TYR A 94 4.90 7.92 4.58
C TYR A 94 5.27 8.62 5.89
N VAL A 95 6.02 7.95 6.79
CA VAL A 95 6.44 8.54 8.06
C VAL A 95 7.38 9.73 7.85
N LEU A 96 8.33 9.63 6.92
CA LEU A 96 9.22 10.73 6.56
C LEU A 96 8.42 11.96 6.11
N LEU A 97 7.48 11.78 5.18
CA LEU A 97 6.63 12.86 4.67
C LEU A 97 5.72 13.43 5.77
N GLN A 98 5.13 12.58 6.60
CA GLN A 98 4.31 13.03 7.74
C GLN A 98 5.12 13.88 8.72
N LYS A 99 6.37 13.51 9.03
CA LYS A 99 7.23 14.31 9.90
C LYS A 99 7.56 15.67 9.29
N LEU A 100 7.90 15.71 8.00
CA LEU A 100 8.14 16.96 7.27
C LEU A 100 6.91 17.88 7.33
N PHE A 101 5.76 17.41 6.83
CA PHE A 101 4.58 18.26 6.68
C PHE A 101 3.88 18.61 8.00
N ARG A 102 4.08 17.82 9.07
CA ARG A 102 3.59 18.18 10.41
C ARG A 102 4.38 19.31 11.05
N ARG A 103 5.65 19.48 10.68
CA ARG A 103 6.49 20.57 11.20
C ARG A 103 6.44 21.80 10.32
N GLN A 104 6.29 21.62 9.01
CA GLN A 104 6.18 22.70 8.05
C GLN A 104 5.14 22.35 6.98
N PRO A 105 3.97 23.01 6.97
CA PRO A 105 3.01 22.90 5.88
C PRO A 105 3.63 23.23 4.52
N PRO A 106 3.01 22.81 3.39
CA PRO A 106 3.56 23.01 2.05
C PRO A 106 3.96 24.46 1.73
N ALA A 107 3.19 25.46 2.18
CA ALA A 107 3.52 26.86 1.94
C ALA A 107 4.79 27.31 2.69
N GLU A 108 5.02 26.80 3.89
CA GLU A 108 6.19 27.16 4.71
C GLU A 108 7.46 26.44 4.22
N LEU A 109 7.31 25.17 3.82
CA LEU A 109 8.41 24.33 3.36
C LEU A 109 8.98 24.79 2.00
N GLU A 110 8.23 25.55 1.20
CA GLU A 110 8.67 26.10 -0.09
C GLU A 110 9.89 27.04 0.04
N SER A 111 9.92 27.85 1.11
CA SER A 111 11.06 28.73 1.40
C SER A 111 12.34 27.93 1.68
N VAL A 112 12.21 26.81 2.40
CA VAL A 112 13.32 25.87 2.68
C VAL A 112 13.76 25.17 1.40
N ALA A 113 12.81 24.75 0.56
CA ALA A 113 13.13 24.14 -0.74
C ALA A 113 13.93 25.09 -1.63
N THR A 114 13.53 26.36 -1.68
CA THR A 114 14.24 27.40 -2.44
C THR A 114 15.67 27.58 -1.89
N ALA A 115 15.84 27.67 -0.58
CA ALA A 115 17.15 27.77 0.07
C ALA A 115 18.02 26.51 -0.15
N ALA A 116 17.40 25.34 -0.28
CA ALA A 116 18.03 24.07 -0.62
C ALA A 116 18.34 23.92 -2.13
N GLY A 117 18.02 24.92 -2.96
CA GLY A 117 18.35 24.95 -4.39
C GLY A 117 17.36 24.20 -5.29
N LEU A 118 16.12 23.96 -4.82
CA LEU A 118 15.04 23.44 -5.67
C LEU A 118 14.44 24.59 -6.48
N SER A 119 14.14 24.32 -7.76
CA SER A 119 13.28 25.21 -8.55
C SER A 119 11.81 25.06 -8.14
N PRO A 120 10.93 26.01 -8.51
CA PRO A 120 9.48 25.87 -8.29
C PRO A 120 8.91 24.59 -8.90
N GLU A 121 9.40 24.17 -10.06
CA GLU A 121 8.97 22.94 -10.74
C GLU A 121 9.43 21.68 -9.99
N GLU A 122 10.63 21.68 -9.42
CA GLU A 122 11.13 20.58 -8.60
C GLU A 122 10.38 20.48 -7.27
N TYR A 123 10.02 21.63 -6.67
CA TYR A 123 9.20 21.66 -5.46
C TYR A 123 7.78 21.16 -5.74
N GLN A 124 7.17 21.60 -6.84
CA GLN A 124 5.88 21.08 -7.30
C GLN A 124 5.94 19.57 -7.56
N ALA A 125 7.01 19.05 -8.17
CA ALA A 125 7.22 17.62 -8.38
C ALA A 125 7.28 16.84 -7.05
N PHE A 126 7.92 17.42 -6.02
CA PHE A 126 7.93 16.84 -4.68
C PHE A 126 6.53 16.82 -4.04
N LEU A 127 5.77 17.92 -4.13
CA LEU A 127 4.40 17.97 -3.62
C LEU A 127 3.48 16.96 -4.32
N VAL A 128 3.60 16.85 -5.66
CA VAL A 128 2.87 15.87 -6.46
C VAL A 128 3.25 14.44 -6.07
N TYR A 129 4.53 14.16 -5.84
CA TYR A 129 4.96 12.86 -5.35
C TYR A 129 4.33 12.52 -3.99
N ALA A 130 4.37 13.46 -3.03
CA ALA A 130 3.80 13.26 -1.71
C ALA A 130 2.27 13.05 -1.77
N ALA A 131 1.56 13.86 -2.55
CA ALA A 131 0.13 13.71 -2.78
C ALA A 131 -0.20 12.36 -3.42
N GLY A 132 0.59 11.94 -4.42
CA GLY A 132 0.47 10.63 -5.06
C GLY A 132 0.64 9.48 -4.07
N LEU A 133 1.64 9.55 -3.19
CA LEU A 133 1.86 8.53 -2.17
C LEU A 133 0.70 8.45 -1.19
N TYR A 134 0.17 9.58 -0.73
CA TYR A 134 -0.98 9.61 0.16
C TYR A 134 -2.26 9.09 -0.50
N ALA A 135 -2.49 9.44 -1.76
CA ALA A 135 -3.65 8.97 -2.52
C ALA A 135 -3.62 7.47 -2.81
N ASN A 136 -2.43 6.88 -2.97
CA ASN A 136 -2.26 5.45 -3.27
C ASN A 136 -1.96 4.60 -2.02
N MET A 137 -1.76 5.21 -0.85
CA MET A 137 -1.22 4.55 0.36
C MET A 137 0.05 3.74 0.04
N GLY A 138 0.94 4.32 -0.76
CA GLY A 138 2.21 3.70 -1.17
C GLY A 138 2.78 4.29 -2.45
N ASN A 139 3.99 3.86 -2.82
CA ASN A 139 4.73 4.36 -3.98
C ASN A 139 4.48 3.59 -5.30
N TYR A 140 3.34 2.89 -5.40
CA TYR A 140 2.87 2.21 -6.61
C TYR A 140 1.44 2.65 -6.92
N LYS A 141 1.17 2.95 -8.19
CA LYS A 141 -0.16 3.39 -8.64
C LYS A 141 -1.18 2.26 -8.36
N SER A 142 -2.26 2.57 -7.68
CA SER A 142 -3.36 1.62 -7.43
C SER A 142 -4.02 1.18 -8.74
N PHE A 143 -4.02 2.04 -9.75
CA PHE A 143 -4.39 1.71 -11.12
C PHE A 143 -3.15 1.41 -11.97
N GLY A 144 -2.91 0.12 -12.22
CA GLY A 144 -1.82 -0.37 -13.07
C GLY A 144 -0.55 -0.82 -12.34
N ASP A 145 -0.55 -0.82 -11.00
CA ASP A 145 0.48 -1.42 -10.14
C ASP A 145 1.93 -1.10 -10.52
N THR A 146 2.13 0.09 -11.06
CA THR A 146 3.43 0.57 -11.54
C THR A 146 4.03 1.54 -10.53
N LYS A 147 5.33 1.39 -10.25
CA LYS A 147 6.05 2.28 -9.34
C LYS A 147 6.05 3.72 -9.85
N PHE A 148 6.04 4.68 -8.93
CA PHE A 148 6.35 6.06 -9.25
C PHE A 148 7.36 6.62 -8.26
N ILE A 149 8.29 7.44 -8.76
CA ILE A 149 9.36 8.07 -7.99
C ILE A 149 9.22 9.60 -8.04
N PRO A 150 9.87 10.35 -7.13
CA PRO A 150 9.85 11.80 -7.19
C PRO A 150 10.53 12.32 -8.47
N ASN A 151 9.87 13.23 -9.20
CA ASN A 151 10.41 13.83 -10.43
C ASN A 151 11.36 15.00 -10.16
N LEU A 152 12.34 14.78 -9.28
CA LEU A 152 13.39 15.74 -8.93
C LEU A 152 14.66 14.99 -8.51
N PRO A 153 15.86 15.59 -8.65
CA PRO A 153 17.10 14.93 -8.25
C PRO A 153 17.11 14.48 -6.79
N LYS A 154 17.53 13.23 -6.53
CA LYS A 154 17.60 12.65 -5.18
C LYS A 154 18.37 13.51 -4.19
N GLU A 155 19.50 14.08 -4.60
CA GLU A 155 20.34 14.92 -3.74
C GLU A 155 19.66 16.23 -3.35
N LYS A 156 18.81 16.79 -4.23
CA LYS A 156 18.02 17.97 -3.90
C LYS A 156 16.90 17.65 -2.91
N LEU A 157 16.20 16.54 -3.10
CA LEU A 157 15.22 16.09 -2.10
C LEU A 157 15.90 15.84 -0.75
N LYS A 158 17.08 15.23 -0.74
CA LYS A 158 17.88 15.05 0.47
C LYS A 158 18.22 16.39 1.12
N ALA A 159 18.69 17.37 0.35
CA ALA A 159 19.01 18.70 0.85
C ALA A 159 17.78 19.38 1.50
N LEU A 160 16.61 19.28 0.89
CA LEU A 160 15.35 19.75 1.47
C LEU A 160 15.06 19.08 2.83
N VAL A 161 15.17 17.75 2.89
CA VAL A 161 14.95 17.01 4.15
C VAL A 161 15.93 17.48 5.24
N TRP A 162 17.22 17.61 4.93
CA TRP A 162 18.24 18.03 5.89
C TRP A 162 18.07 19.47 6.39
N GLN A 163 17.53 20.35 5.55
CA GLN A 163 17.30 21.75 5.92
C GLN A 163 15.93 21.97 6.60
N SER A 164 15.05 20.97 6.59
CA SER A 164 13.72 21.07 7.21
C SER A 164 13.78 21.20 8.73
N GLN A 165 12.76 21.85 9.32
CA GLN A 165 12.58 21.93 10.77
C GLN A 165 12.45 20.53 11.40
N ALA A 166 11.84 19.57 10.70
CA ALA A 166 11.74 18.19 11.18
C ALA A 166 13.13 17.56 11.41
N PHE A 167 14.10 17.84 10.53
CA PHE A 167 15.48 17.39 10.72
C PHE A 167 16.20 18.15 11.83
N GLN A 168 15.94 19.45 11.99
CA GLN A 168 16.50 20.23 13.10
C GLN A 168 16.00 19.73 14.46
N ASP A 169 14.74 19.29 14.53
CA ASP A 169 14.14 18.80 15.77
C ASP A 169 14.62 17.40 16.16
N ASP A 170 14.76 16.48 15.19
CA ASP A 170 15.25 15.11 15.42
C ASP A 170 16.05 14.59 14.22
N SER A 171 17.29 15.04 14.10
CA SER A 171 18.20 14.66 13.01
C SER A 171 18.46 13.15 12.95
N LYS A 172 18.57 12.50 14.11
CA LYS A 172 18.88 11.06 14.21
C LYS A 172 17.75 10.22 13.66
N GLU A 173 16.51 10.53 14.03
CA GLU A 173 15.34 9.80 13.52
C GLU A 173 15.12 10.06 12.03
N MET A 174 15.24 11.32 11.60
CA MET A 174 15.08 11.69 10.19
C MET A 174 16.15 11.05 9.29
N GLU A 175 17.40 10.97 9.74
CA GLU A 175 18.46 10.26 9.04
C GLU A 175 18.19 8.75 8.96
N ALA A 176 17.74 8.13 10.06
CA ALA A 176 17.38 6.72 10.07
C ALA A 176 16.23 6.41 9.09
N LEU A 177 15.20 7.26 9.04
CA LEU A 177 14.08 7.15 8.11
C LEU A 177 14.51 7.35 6.65
N TRP A 178 15.35 8.35 6.39
CA TRP A 178 15.88 8.57 5.05
C TRP A 178 16.72 7.36 4.59
N ASN A 179 17.61 6.86 5.44
CA ASN A 179 18.49 5.73 5.11
C ASN A 179 17.70 4.43 4.90
N SER A 180 16.56 4.24 5.57
CA SER A 180 15.74 3.04 5.40
C SER A 180 14.98 3.01 4.06
N CYS A 181 14.72 4.15 3.43
CA CYS A 181 13.87 4.20 2.24
C CYS A 181 14.50 4.86 1.00
N ALA A 182 15.48 5.76 1.13
CA ALA A 182 15.93 6.63 0.05
C ALA A 182 16.58 5.88 -1.14
N CYS A 183 17.10 4.68 -0.94
CA CYS A 183 17.56 3.83 -2.04
C CYS A 183 16.36 3.36 -2.88
N LEU A 184 15.40 2.70 -2.23
CA LEU A 184 14.20 2.16 -2.88
C LEU A 184 13.26 3.27 -3.37
N LEU A 185 13.23 4.43 -2.72
CA LEU A 185 12.44 5.60 -3.13
C LEU A 185 12.70 6.03 -4.59
N TYR A 186 13.94 5.93 -5.05
CA TYR A 186 14.38 6.35 -6.39
C TYR A 186 14.73 5.20 -7.33
N SER A 187 14.79 3.97 -6.80
CA SER A 187 15.23 2.83 -7.59
C SER A 187 14.15 2.40 -8.59
N LEU A 188 14.58 2.23 -9.85
CA LEU A 188 13.82 1.69 -10.97
C LEU A 188 14.54 0.47 -11.56
N GLU A 189 15.12 -0.37 -10.71
CA GLU A 189 15.52 -1.71 -11.13
C GLU A 189 14.33 -2.49 -11.68
N ASP A 190 14.55 -3.39 -12.64
CA ASP A 190 13.46 -4.00 -13.41
C ASP A 190 12.40 -4.70 -12.55
N LYS A 191 12.83 -5.43 -11.51
CA LYS A 191 11.91 -6.08 -10.55
C LYS A 191 11.07 -5.10 -9.75
N GLN A 192 11.51 -3.86 -9.61
CA GLN A 192 10.85 -2.85 -8.78
C GLN A 192 9.89 -1.98 -9.59
N LYS A 193 9.81 -2.13 -10.91
CA LYS A 193 8.95 -1.28 -11.75
C LYS A 193 7.47 -1.59 -11.58
N GLN A 194 7.14 -2.81 -11.15
CA GLN A 194 5.77 -3.31 -11.05
C GLN A 194 5.58 -4.18 -9.80
N LEU A 195 4.34 -4.28 -9.33
CA LEU A 195 3.99 -5.31 -8.36
C LEU A 195 3.89 -6.67 -9.05
N GLY A 196 4.34 -7.72 -8.36
CA GLY A 196 4.38 -9.06 -8.90
C GLY A 196 5.07 -10.05 -7.97
N LEU A 197 5.03 -11.32 -8.35
CA LEU A 197 5.64 -12.43 -7.60
C LEU A 197 6.90 -12.94 -8.29
N GLY A 198 7.91 -13.32 -7.51
CA GLY A 198 9.18 -13.83 -8.02
C GLY A 198 9.92 -12.82 -8.89
N ASP A 199 10.20 -13.18 -10.14
CA ASP A 199 10.93 -12.33 -11.08
C ASP A 199 10.06 -11.26 -11.76
N LYS A 200 8.73 -11.32 -11.58
CA LYS A 200 7.79 -10.42 -12.28
C LYS A 200 7.62 -9.06 -11.60
N GLY A 201 8.04 -8.90 -10.36
CA GLY A 201 7.82 -7.66 -9.62
C GLY A 201 8.18 -7.77 -8.15
N ILE A 202 7.73 -6.81 -7.35
CA ILE A 202 7.75 -6.89 -5.88
C ILE A 202 6.35 -7.12 -5.30
N THR A 203 6.30 -7.70 -4.12
CA THR A 203 5.08 -7.81 -3.34
C THR A 203 5.43 -7.90 -1.87
N THR A 204 4.52 -7.45 -1.00
CA THR A 204 4.64 -7.65 0.44
C THR A 204 3.52 -8.51 1.02
N TYR A 205 2.66 -9.09 0.18
CA TYR A 205 1.77 -10.20 0.54
C TYR A 205 2.54 -11.50 0.76
N PHE A 206 3.69 -11.61 0.09
CA PHE A 206 4.64 -12.71 0.21
C PHE A 206 6.02 -12.19 0.62
N SER A 207 6.83 -13.00 1.29
CA SER A 207 8.26 -12.71 1.41
C SER A 207 8.95 -12.76 0.04
N GLY A 208 10.03 -11.98 -0.14
CA GLY A 208 10.66 -11.79 -1.46
C GLY A 208 11.30 -13.04 -2.09
N ASN A 209 11.42 -14.14 -1.33
CA ASN A 209 11.89 -15.45 -1.76
C ASN A 209 10.75 -16.42 -2.17
N CYS A 210 9.49 -15.96 -2.17
CA CYS A 210 8.35 -16.74 -2.64
C CYS A 210 8.20 -16.69 -4.18
N CYS A 211 7.88 -17.84 -4.76
CA CYS A 211 7.50 -18.00 -6.17
C CYS A 211 6.03 -18.45 -6.33
N LEU A 212 5.58 -18.65 -7.57
CA LEU A 212 4.20 -19.07 -7.85
C LEU A 212 3.86 -20.42 -7.21
N GLU A 213 4.81 -21.35 -7.22
CA GLU A 213 4.69 -22.67 -6.62
C GLU A 213 4.45 -22.59 -5.10
N ASP A 214 5.08 -21.61 -4.43
CA ASP A 214 4.87 -21.36 -3.01
C ASP A 214 3.44 -20.84 -2.75
N ALA A 215 2.95 -19.93 -3.59
CA ALA A 215 1.60 -19.38 -3.48
C ALA A 215 0.53 -20.44 -3.73
N GLU A 216 0.69 -21.28 -4.74
CA GLU A 216 -0.22 -22.41 -5.04
C GLU A 216 -0.24 -23.44 -3.91
N LEU A 217 0.92 -23.78 -3.36
CA LEU A 217 1.01 -24.72 -2.23
C LEU A 217 0.32 -24.16 -0.99
N ALA A 218 0.55 -22.88 -0.68
CA ALA A 218 -0.11 -22.20 0.42
C ALA A 218 -1.63 -22.16 0.22
N GLN A 219 -2.12 -21.90 -1.00
CA GLN A 219 -3.56 -21.91 -1.26
C GLN A 219 -4.17 -23.30 -1.02
N LYS A 220 -3.54 -24.37 -1.52
CA LYS A 220 -3.99 -25.75 -1.25
C LYS A 220 -4.02 -26.07 0.24
N PHE A 221 -3.02 -25.61 0.99
CA PHE A 221 -2.99 -25.75 2.44
C PHE A 221 -4.17 -25.00 3.09
N LEU A 222 -4.38 -23.73 2.75
CA LEU A 222 -5.46 -22.90 3.27
C LEU A 222 -6.84 -23.52 3.00
N ASP A 223 -7.07 -24.01 1.77
CA ASP A 223 -8.30 -24.70 1.38
C ASP A 223 -8.51 -25.98 2.20
N SER A 224 -7.45 -26.79 2.40
CA SER A 224 -7.52 -28.01 3.23
C SER A 224 -7.90 -27.74 4.68
N LYS A 225 -7.67 -26.51 5.15
CA LYS A 225 -8.02 -26.05 6.49
C LYS A 225 -9.28 -25.20 6.49
N ASN A 226 -10.00 -25.03 5.38
CA ASN A 226 -11.13 -24.09 5.30
C ASN A 226 -10.75 -22.70 5.86
N LEU A 227 -9.51 -22.27 5.65
CA LEU A 227 -8.99 -20.99 6.15
C LEU A 227 -8.93 -20.01 4.98
N SER A 228 -9.69 -18.92 5.09
CA SER A 228 -9.72 -17.89 4.05
C SER A 228 -8.36 -17.18 3.92
N ALA A 229 -7.92 -16.91 2.69
CA ALA A 229 -6.69 -16.17 2.42
C ALA A 229 -6.83 -14.65 2.58
N TYR A 230 -8.07 -14.12 2.60
CA TYR A 230 -8.35 -12.67 2.50
C TYR A 230 -7.55 -11.80 3.48
N ASN A 231 -7.43 -12.20 4.75
CA ASN A 231 -6.72 -11.44 5.77
C ASN A 231 -5.34 -12.01 6.11
N THR A 232 -4.68 -12.69 5.15
CA THR A 232 -3.44 -13.41 5.38
C THR A 232 -2.26 -12.90 4.54
N ARG A 233 -1.05 -13.14 5.05
CA ARG A 233 0.21 -13.05 4.30
C ARG A 233 1.03 -14.32 4.44
N LEU A 234 1.91 -14.58 3.47
CA LEU A 234 2.76 -15.78 3.45
C LEU A 234 4.24 -15.41 3.52
N PHE A 235 4.95 -15.98 4.49
CA PHE A 235 6.40 -15.82 4.61
C PHE A 235 7.06 -17.18 4.50
N LYS A 236 8.04 -17.30 3.60
CA LYS A 236 8.86 -18.49 3.42
C LYS A 236 10.14 -18.33 4.23
N GLU A 237 10.32 -19.24 5.17
CA GLU A 237 11.47 -19.29 6.07
C GLU A 237 12.46 -20.37 5.61
N GLU A 238 13.74 -20.19 5.94
CA GLU A 238 14.74 -21.25 5.74
C GLU A 238 14.48 -22.37 6.75
N GLY A 239 14.08 -23.53 6.25
CA GLY A 239 13.77 -24.69 7.08
C GLY A 239 15.01 -25.46 7.52
N ALA A 240 14.89 -26.19 8.64
CA ALA A 240 15.83 -27.25 8.98
C ALA A 240 15.65 -28.43 8.02
N GLU A 241 16.75 -28.99 7.52
CA GLU A 241 16.78 -30.30 6.82
C GLU A 241 15.91 -30.38 5.55
N GLY A 242 15.98 -29.40 4.65
CA GLY A 242 15.44 -29.51 3.29
C GLY A 242 13.92 -29.49 3.15
N LYS A 243 13.17 -29.35 4.25
CA LYS A 243 11.72 -29.10 4.23
C LYS A 243 11.41 -27.63 3.96
N ARG A 244 10.35 -27.38 3.19
CA ARG A 244 9.84 -26.03 2.92
C ARG A 244 9.06 -25.53 4.15
N CYS A 245 9.49 -24.43 4.76
CA CYS A 245 8.84 -23.85 5.92
C CYS A 245 8.11 -22.56 5.55
N TYR A 246 6.83 -22.48 5.90
CA TYR A 246 5.97 -21.34 5.64
C TYR A 246 5.32 -20.85 6.92
N GLN A 247 5.15 -19.54 7.00
CA GLN A 247 4.40 -18.86 8.04
C GLN A 247 3.24 -18.12 7.39
N VAL A 248 2.02 -18.51 7.76
CA VAL A 248 0.78 -17.81 7.39
C VAL A 248 0.44 -16.87 8.53
N ARG A 249 0.50 -15.56 8.27
CA ARG A 249 0.17 -14.53 9.25
C ARG A 249 -1.23 -14.00 9.02
N LEU A 250 -2.11 -14.15 10.01
CA LEU A 250 -3.43 -13.51 10.01
C LEU A 250 -3.35 -12.10 10.58
N ALA A 251 -4.04 -11.15 9.93
CA ALA A 251 -4.23 -9.80 10.45
C ALA A 251 -5.18 -9.81 11.65
N SER A 252 -4.69 -9.39 12.82
CA SER A 252 -5.48 -9.33 14.06
C SER A 252 -4.83 -8.42 15.10
N ALA A 253 -5.64 -7.84 15.99
CA ALA A 253 -5.16 -7.08 17.15
C ALA A 253 -4.52 -7.98 18.21
N GLU A 254 -5.11 -9.15 18.46
CA GLU A 254 -4.58 -10.16 19.35
C GLU A 254 -3.38 -10.85 18.73
N LYS A 255 -2.39 -11.15 19.57
CA LYS A 255 -1.14 -11.82 19.17
C LYS A 255 -1.00 -13.23 19.73
N LYS A 256 -1.84 -13.60 20.71
CA LYS A 256 -1.76 -14.91 21.37
C LYS A 256 -2.41 -15.95 20.47
N ASP A 257 -1.67 -16.97 20.08
CA ASP A 257 -2.18 -18.03 19.19
C ASP A 257 -3.19 -18.98 19.87
N SER A 258 -3.29 -18.95 21.21
CA SER A 258 -4.26 -19.71 22.00
C SER A 258 -5.68 -19.16 21.85
N SER A 259 -6.68 -20.04 21.96
CA SER A 259 -8.09 -19.64 22.07
C SER A 259 -8.30 -18.67 23.23
N VAL A 260 -8.97 -17.56 22.97
CA VAL A 260 -9.43 -16.62 24.01
C VAL A 260 -10.88 -16.93 24.36
N ASP A 261 -11.31 -16.72 25.60
CA ASP A 261 -12.71 -16.94 25.99
C ASP A 261 -13.68 -16.15 25.09
N GLY A 262 -14.63 -16.86 24.46
CA GLY A 262 -15.58 -16.29 23.50
C GLY A 262 -15.09 -16.28 22.04
N GLU A 263 -13.83 -16.65 21.80
CA GLU A 263 -13.32 -17.01 20.49
C GLU A 263 -13.60 -18.50 20.22
N GLY A 264 -14.14 -18.84 19.05
CA GLY A 264 -14.30 -20.23 18.64
C GLY A 264 -12.95 -20.96 18.46
N GLU A 265 -12.96 -22.12 17.80
CA GLU A 265 -11.72 -22.85 17.51
C GLU A 265 -10.74 -22.01 16.67
N THR A 266 -9.57 -21.72 17.24
CA THR A 266 -8.46 -21.08 16.53
C THR A 266 -7.83 -22.03 15.52
N ARG A 267 -7.47 -21.52 14.34
CA ARG A 267 -6.68 -22.27 13.35
C ARG A 267 -5.17 -22.03 13.48
N CYS A 268 -4.74 -21.23 14.45
CA CYS A 268 -3.32 -21.02 14.72
C CYS A 268 -2.68 -22.32 15.22
N GLY A 269 -1.45 -22.59 14.77
CA GLY A 269 -0.75 -23.83 15.08
C GLY A 269 0.21 -24.26 13.98
N ARG A 270 0.92 -25.35 14.25
CA ARG A 270 1.85 -25.97 13.32
C ARG A 270 1.20 -27.14 12.59
N TYR A 271 1.40 -27.22 11.28
CA TYR A 271 0.83 -28.23 10.42
C TYR A 271 1.89 -28.78 9.47
N GLU A 272 1.95 -30.11 9.36
CA GLU A 272 2.65 -30.77 8.25
C GLU A 272 1.68 -30.86 7.05
N PHE A 273 2.15 -30.50 5.86
CA PHE A 273 1.37 -30.55 4.63
C PHE A 273 2.26 -31.00 3.47
N GLY A 274 2.24 -32.31 3.19
CA GLY A 274 3.16 -32.92 2.24
C GLY A 274 4.61 -32.85 2.73
N ASP A 275 5.49 -32.25 1.92
CA ASP A 275 6.90 -31.99 2.21
C ASP A 275 7.15 -30.60 2.84
N ALA A 276 6.07 -29.90 3.22
CA ALA A 276 6.12 -28.57 3.79
C ALA A 276 5.58 -28.52 5.22
N VAL A 277 6.05 -27.54 5.98
CA VAL A 277 5.57 -27.19 7.31
C VAL A 277 4.94 -25.81 7.25
N PHE A 278 3.70 -25.70 7.72
CA PHE A 278 2.98 -24.43 7.85
C PHE A 278 2.81 -24.06 9.32
N GLN A 279 3.28 -22.87 9.69
CA GLN A 279 2.97 -22.23 10.95
C GLN A 279 1.90 -21.17 10.71
N VAL A 280 0.70 -21.41 11.19
CA VAL A 280 -0.38 -20.41 11.19
C VAL A 280 -0.30 -19.63 12.50
N GLN A 281 -0.17 -18.32 12.40
CA GLN A 281 -0.10 -17.43 13.56
C GLN A 281 -0.85 -16.14 13.27
N ARG A 282 -1.28 -15.46 14.33
CA ARG A 282 -2.00 -14.19 14.21
C ARG A 282 -1.15 -13.01 14.67
N GLY A 283 -1.71 -11.81 14.61
CA GLY A 283 -1.10 -10.59 15.12
C GLY A 283 -0.46 -9.71 14.04
N ASP A 284 -0.70 -10.01 12.75
CA ASP A 284 -0.25 -9.11 11.69
C ASP A 284 -0.98 -7.77 11.82
N TYR A 285 -0.22 -6.68 11.67
CA TYR A 285 -0.72 -5.31 11.83
C TYR A 285 -1.37 -4.98 13.18
N ALA A 286 -1.09 -5.75 14.24
CA ALA A 286 -1.82 -5.70 15.51
C ALA A 286 -2.10 -4.29 16.09
N PRO A 287 -1.13 -3.34 16.13
CA PRO A 287 -1.41 -2.01 16.64
C PRO A 287 -2.49 -1.26 15.84
N LEU A 288 -2.50 -1.42 14.51
CA LEU A 288 -3.49 -0.80 13.63
C LEU A 288 -4.84 -1.53 13.74
N MET A 289 -4.83 -2.86 13.73
CA MET A 289 -6.05 -3.66 13.93
C MET A 289 -6.76 -3.31 15.23
N LYS A 290 -6.00 -3.07 16.30
CA LYS A 290 -6.56 -2.59 17.57
C LYS A 290 -7.24 -1.22 17.43
N LYS A 291 -6.60 -0.28 16.72
CA LYS A 291 -7.21 1.05 16.47
C LYS A 291 -8.49 0.93 15.66
N VAL A 292 -8.52 0.05 14.67
CA VAL A 292 -9.74 -0.23 13.88
C VAL A 292 -10.83 -0.79 14.80
N SER A 293 -10.58 -1.88 15.53
CA SER A 293 -11.59 -2.50 16.40
C SER A 293 -12.08 -1.58 17.51
N ASP A 294 -11.20 -0.81 18.16
CA ASP A 294 -11.56 0.17 19.18
C ASP A 294 -12.52 1.25 18.62
N ASN A 295 -12.31 1.71 17.38
CA ASN A 295 -13.19 2.71 16.75
C ASN A 295 -14.51 2.10 16.29
N LEU A 296 -14.54 0.85 15.81
CA LEU A 296 -15.79 0.16 15.49
C LEU A 296 -16.64 -0.07 16.74
N ALA A 297 -16.02 -0.40 17.87
CA ALA A 297 -16.71 -0.50 19.16
C ALA A 297 -17.34 0.84 19.60
N LYS A 298 -16.67 1.97 19.32
CA LYS A 298 -17.24 3.31 19.56
C LYS A 298 -18.34 3.65 18.55
N ALA A 299 -18.17 3.32 17.27
CA ALA A 299 -19.22 3.52 16.27
C ALA A 299 -20.51 2.76 16.64
N LYS A 300 -20.39 1.54 17.16
CA LYS A 300 -21.52 0.72 17.62
C LYS A 300 -22.43 1.45 18.60
N THR A 301 -21.92 2.31 19.49
CA THR A 301 -22.77 3.06 20.44
C THR A 301 -23.66 4.12 19.78
N TYR A 302 -23.37 4.48 18.53
CA TYR A 302 -24.12 5.45 17.74
C TYR A 302 -24.87 4.82 16.56
N ALA A 303 -24.89 3.49 16.45
CA ALA A 303 -25.61 2.78 15.42
C ALA A 303 -27.12 3.12 15.41
N ALA A 304 -27.71 3.18 14.22
CA ALA A 304 -29.10 3.54 14.01
C ALA A 304 -30.07 2.41 14.38
N ASN A 305 -29.65 1.15 14.22
CA ASN A 305 -30.49 -0.03 14.42
C ASN A 305 -29.66 -1.26 14.88
N GLU A 306 -30.35 -2.37 15.21
CA GLU A 306 -29.68 -3.60 15.66
C GLU A 306 -28.77 -4.21 14.58
N SER A 307 -29.15 -4.17 13.30
CA SER A 307 -28.33 -4.71 12.21
C SER A 307 -26.95 -4.05 12.18
N GLN A 308 -26.88 -2.72 12.29
CA GLN A 308 -25.61 -1.99 12.37
C GLN A 308 -24.81 -2.34 13.63
N GLN A 309 -25.48 -2.50 14.78
CA GLN A 309 -24.80 -2.88 16.02
C GLN A 309 -24.15 -4.26 15.90
N ARG A 310 -24.88 -5.24 15.36
CA ARG A 310 -24.40 -6.61 15.14
C ARG A 310 -23.30 -6.67 14.08
N MET A 311 -23.48 -5.97 12.97
CA MET A 311 -22.45 -5.81 11.94
C MET A 311 -21.13 -5.32 12.54
N LEU A 312 -21.15 -4.22 13.30
CA LEU A 312 -19.94 -3.62 13.87
C LEU A 312 -19.31 -4.47 14.97
N GLU A 313 -20.11 -5.18 15.75
CA GLU A 313 -19.64 -6.16 16.72
C GLU A 313 -18.86 -7.28 16.05
N GLU A 314 -19.39 -7.83 14.97
CA GLU A 314 -18.75 -8.90 14.20
C GLU A 314 -17.51 -8.43 13.44
N TYR A 315 -17.52 -7.22 12.87
CA TYR A 315 -16.31 -6.63 12.28
C TYR A 315 -15.23 -6.36 13.34
N ALA A 316 -15.60 -5.80 14.49
CA ALA A 316 -14.66 -5.60 15.59
C ALA A 316 -14.06 -6.94 16.07
N ARG A 317 -14.86 -8.00 16.13
CA ARG A 317 -14.41 -9.37 16.42
C ARG A 317 -13.44 -9.90 15.36
N SER A 318 -13.75 -9.71 14.08
CA SER A 318 -12.87 -10.07 12.97
C SER A 318 -11.50 -9.40 13.09
N PHE A 319 -11.43 -8.08 13.25
CA PHE A 319 -10.15 -7.38 13.38
C PHE A 319 -9.43 -7.67 14.70
N THR A 320 -10.16 -8.05 15.75
CA THR A 320 -9.54 -8.41 17.02
C THR A 320 -8.84 -9.76 16.94
N TYR A 321 -9.49 -10.77 16.37
CA TYR A 321 -9.02 -12.16 16.42
C TYR A 321 -8.48 -12.72 15.09
N GLY A 322 -8.71 -12.02 13.98
CA GLY A 322 -8.34 -12.45 12.63
C GLY A 322 -9.32 -13.43 12.00
N SER A 323 -10.61 -13.36 12.37
CA SER A 323 -11.64 -14.30 11.89
C SER A 323 -12.41 -13.77 10.68
N VAL A 324 -12.14 -14.34 9.49
CA VAL A 324 -12.94 -14.06 8.28
C VAL A 324 -14.38 -14.55 8.43
N ASP A 325 -14.64 -15.58 9.23
CA ASP A 325 -16.02 -16.03 9.47
C ASP A 325 -16.82 -15.00 10.28
N ALA A 326 -16.20 -14.34 11.26
CA ALA A 326 -16.81 -13.19 11.91
C ALA A 326 -17.04 -12.04 10.92
N HIS A 327 -16.09 -11.78 10.00
CA HIS A 327 -16.30 -10.78 8.95
C HIS A 327 -17.51 -11.10 8.07
N LYS A 328 -17.62 -12.34 7.59
CA LYS A 328 -18.77 -12.80 6.80
C LYS A 328 -20.08 -12.65 7.56
N GLU A 329 -20.11 -12.95 8.86
CA GLU A 329 -21.31 -12.78 9.67
C GLU A 329 -21.69 -11.30 9.80
N GLY A 330 -20.71 -10.41 10.02
CA GLY A 330 -20.92 -8.97 9.95
C GLY A 330 -21.50 -8.53 8.61
N SER A 331 -20.97 -9.08 7.50
CA SER A 331 -21.49 -8.80 6.16
C SER A 331 -22.93 -9.30 5.96
N ARG A 332 -23.36 -10.38 6.62
CA ARG A 332 -24.78 -10.81 6.59
C ARG A 332 -25.69 -9.79 7.25
N TYR A 333 -25.26 -9.18 8.36
CA TYR A 333 -26.02 -8.10 8.99
C TYR A 333 -26.02 -6.83 8.15
N TRP A 334 -24.88 -6.49 7.55
CA TRP A 334 -24.77 -5.38 6.61
C TRP A 334 -25.76 -5.49 5.44
N ILE A 335 -25.83 -6.66 4.78
CA ILE A 335 -26.78 -6.89 3.67
C ILE A 335 -28.24 -6.71 4.11
N LYS A 336 -28.57 -6.97 5.38
CA LYS A 336 -29.92 -6.81 5.93
C LYS A 336 -30.27 -5.35 6.27
N ASP A 337 -29.27 -4.48 6.43
CA ASP A 337 -29.49 -3.04 6.68
C ASP A 337 -29.80 -2.34 5.35
N LYS A 338 -31.08 -2.00 5.12
CA LYS A 338 -31.53 -1.48 3.83
C LYS A 338 -31.68 0.04 3.87
N GLY A 339 -30.92 0.72 3.02
CA GLY A 339 -30.99 2.18 2.85
C GLY A 339 -30.61 2.98 4.09
N PRO A 340 -29.48 2.69 4.76
CA PRO A 340 -29.04 3.50 5.88
C PRO A 340 -28.67 4.91 5.44
N ILE A 341 -28.85 5.90 6.33
CA ILE A 341 -28.42 7.29 6.10
C ILE A 341 -26.90 7.38 5.97
N VAL A 342 -26.17 6.62 6.79
CA VAL A 342 -24.71 6.49 6.74
C VAL A 342 -24.38 5.06 6.37
N GLU A 343 -24.07 4.83 5.11
CA GLU A 343 -23.61 3.54 4.58
C GLU A 343 -22.10 3.36 4.81
N SER A 344 -21.66 2.14 5.07
CA SER A 344 -20.23 1.84 5.27
C SER A 344 -19.90 0.37 5.10
N TYR A 345 -18.67 0.10 4.66
CA TYR A 345 -18.08 -1.24 4.65
C TYR A 345 -16.58 -1.16 4.93
N ILE A 346 -16.01 -2.19 5.57
CA ILE A 346 -14.60 -2.20 5.98
C ILE A 346 -14.09 -3.65 6.09
N GLY A 347 -12.84 -3.89 5.70
CA GLY A 347 -12.21 -5.21 5.76
C GLY A 347 -11.06 -5.33 4.77
N PHE A 348 -10.53 -6.54 4.66
CA PHE A 348 -9.68 -6.98 3.56
C PHE A 348 -10.60 -7.50 2.45
N ILE A 349 -10.93 -6.65 1.49
CA ILE A 349 -12.13 -6.87 0.65
C ILE A 349 -11.78 -7.33 -0.76
N GLU A 350 -10.90 -6.60 -1.44
CA GLU A 350 -10.63 -6.79 -2.86
C GLU A 350 -9.27 -7.46 -3.06
N SER A 351 -9.17 -8.47 -3.93
CA SER A 351 -7.93 -9.24 -4.10
C SER A 351 -7.12 -8.87 -5.35
N TYR A 352 -7.40 -7.71 -5.96
CA TYR A 352 -6.77 -7.28 -7.23
C TYR A 352 -5.25 -7.12 -7.17
N ARG A 353 -4.69 -6.74 -6.01
CA ARG A 353 -3.26 -6.41 -5.85
C ARG A 353 -2.42 -7.55 -5.30
N ASP A 354 -3.05 -8.63 -4.85
CA ASP A 354 -2.32 -9.88 -4.57
C ASP A 354 -1.89 -10.48 -5.92
N PRO A 355 -0.59 -10.68 -6.20
CA PRO A 355 -0.14 -11.31 -7.44
C PRO A 355 -0.75 -12.69 -7.70
N PHE A 356 -1.20 -13.39 -6.66
CA PHE A 356 -1.93 -14.66 -6.76
C PHE A 356 -3.45 -14.50 -6.81
N GLY A 357 -4.00 -13.35 -6.39
CA GLY A 357 -5.41 -12.99 -6.51
C GLY A 357 -6.33 -13.48 -5.39
N SER A 358 -5.80 -13.86 -4.22
CA SER A 358 -6.56 -14.50 -3.13
C SER A 358 -6.61 -13.69 -1.81
N ARG A 359 -5.64 -12.79 -1.61
CA ARG A 359 -5.48 -11.98 -0.39
C ARG A 359 -6.10 -10.60 -0.64
N GLY A 360 -6.87 -10.12 0.33
CA GLY A 360 -7.52 -8.81 0.26
C GLY A 360 -6.53 -7.68 0.54
N VAL A 361 -6.70 -6.57 -0.16
CA VAL A 361 -6.16 -5.27 0.22
C VAL A 361 -6.99 -4.67 1.35
#